data_AF-A0A183PML9-F1
#
_entry.id   AF-A0A183PML9-F1
#
_cell.length_a   1.000
_cell.length_b   1.000
_cell.length_c   1.000
_cell.angle_alpha   90.00
_cell.angle_beta   90.00
_cell.angle_gamma   90.00
#
_symmetry.space_group_name_H-M   'P 1'
#
loop_
_entity.id
_entity.type
_entity.pdbx_description
1 polymer ?
#
loop_
_entity_poly.entity_id
_entity_poly.type
_entity_poly.pdbx_seq_one_letter_code
_entity_poly.pdbx_strand_id
1 'polypeptide(L)'
;MASKNCLVKNLEAVETLGSTSTICSDKTGTLTQNRMTIAHMWFDNKIFDADTTDDQSVATYDKNSPTWIALARIGMLCNRAEFKAGEENKPVLKRECNGDASESALLKCVELSFGGVTDYRRKNPKVAEIPFNSTNKYQLSIHETNDSDDRYLLVMKGAPERILDRCGTILINGKEEVMDESMRENFNSAYLELGGMGERVLGFCDYRLPSDTYKKGYAFNVDEPNFPLTNLRFVGLMSMIDPPRAAVPDAVAKCRSAGIKVIMVTGDHPITAKAIAKGVGIISESSKTVEDIAAERGIPVRQVNPRDAQACVIHGSDLREMTPAQIDEILLNHSEIVFARTSPQQKLIIVEGCQRQGAIVAVTGDGVNDSPALKQADIGMYMCVYIVFFSLVMLSLVEII
;
A
#
# COMPACT_ATOMS: atom_id res chain seq x y z
N MET A 1 0.91 4.82 -33.18
CA MET A 1 1.15 5.02 -31.73
C MET A 1 0.64 6.38 -31.22
N ALA A 2 1.02 7.52 -31.82
CA ALA A 2 0.58 8.84 -31.35
C ALA A 2 -0.95 9.05 -31.37
N SER A 3 -1.65 8.60 -32.42
CA SER A 3 -3.13 8.61 -32.50
C SER A 3 -3.82 7.76 -31.41
N LYS A 4 -3.07 6.83 -30.81
CA LYS A 4 -3.48 5.96 -29.70
C LYS A 4 -2.96 6.49 -28.35
N ASN A 5 -2.62 7.78 -28.27
CA ASN A 5 -2.09 8.45 -27.07
C ASN A 5 -0.78 7.86 -26.51
N CYS A 6 -0.03 7.11 -27.32
CA CYS A 6 1.32 6.66 -26.99
C CYS A 6 2.35 7.54 -27.70
N LEU A 7 2.93 8.49 -26.95
CA LEU A 7 3.97 9.38 -27.46
C LEU A 7 5.34 8.69 -27.40
N VAL A 8 6.03 8.67 -28.54
CA VAL A 8 7.36 8.08 -28.66
C VAL A 8 8.39 9.22 -28.77
N LYS A 9 9.39 9.22 -27.88
CA LYS A 9 10.47 10.22 -27.89
C LYS A 9 11.63 9.83 -28.82
N ASN A 10 11.95 8.54 -28.92
CA ASN A 10 12.96 8.01 -29.84
C ASN A 10 12.29 6.99 -30.78
N LEU A 11 12.40 7.19 -32.10
CA LEU A 11 11.76 6.34 -33.11
C LEU A 11 12.22 4.88 -33.05
N GLU A 12 13.48 4.63 -32.66
CA GLU A 12 14.03 3.28 -32.49
C GLU A 12 13.23 2.46 -31.46
N ALA A 13 12.64 3.14 -30.47
CA ALA A 13 11.86 2.48 -29.42
C ALA A 13 10.61 1.76 -29.97
N VAL A 14 10.12 2.14 -31.15
CA VAL A 14 8.99 1.44 -31.79
C VAL A 14 9.37 0.00 -32.14
N GLU A 15 10.58 -0.20 -32.65
CA GLU A 15 11.09 -1.53 -33.01
C GLU A 15 11.49 -2.32 -31.76
N THR A 16 12.16 -1.66 -30.79
CA THR A 16 12.56 -2.30 -29.53
C THR A 16 11.36 -2.88 -28.78
N LEU A 17 10.21 -2.18 -28.81
CA LEU A 17 8.98 -2.65 -28.19
C LEU A 17 8.50 -3.98 -28.81
N GLY A 18 8.60 -4.14 -30.14
CA GLY A 18 8.24 -5.39 -30.81
C GLY A 18 9.22 -6.55 -30.55
N SER A 19 10.48 -6.24 -30.20
CA SER A 19 11.51 -7.23 -29.85
C SER A 19 11.56 -7.56 -28.34
N THR A 20 10.68 -6.96 -27.54
CA THR A 20 10.70 -7.11 -26.08
C THR A 20 10.36 -8.53 -25.67
N SER A 21 11.21 -9.15 -24.84
CA SER A 21 10.99 -10.50 -24.32
C SER A 21 10.69 -10.52 -22.82
N THR A 22 11.02 -9.45 -22.08
CA THR A 22 10.71 -9.30 -20.66
C THR A 22 10.18 -7.90 -20.34
N ILE A 23 9.11 -7.81 -19.55
CA ILE A 23 8.56 -6.56 -19.02
C ILE A 23 8.74 -6.55 -17.50
N CYS A 24 9.46 -5.57 -16.98
CA CYS A 24 9.54 -5.25 -15.56
C CYS A 24 8.58 -4.10 -15.25
N SER A 25 7.49 -4.37 -14.53
CA SER A 25 6.49 -3.36 -14.20
C SER A 25 6.52 -2.98 -12.73
N ASP A 26 6.49 -1.67 -12.44
CA ASP A 26 6.08 -1.19 -11.13
C ASP A 26 4.59 -1.52 -10.88
N LYS A 27 4.20 -1.56 -9.61
CA LYS A 27 2.82 -1.80 -9.20
C LYS A 27 2.02 -0.50 -9.11
N THR A 28 2.48 0.46 -8.31
CA THR A 28 1.69 1.64 -7.90
C THR A 28 1.62 2.60 -9.07
N GLY A 29 0.41 3.05 -9.43
CA GLY A 29 0.22 3.98 -10.55
C GLY A 29 0.55 3.48 -11.95
N THR A 30 1.22 2.33 -12.05
CA THR A 30 1.47 1.63 -13.32
C THR A 30 0.39 0.56 -13.55
N LEU A 31 0.43 -0.53 -12.80
CA LEU A 31 -0.58 -1.59 -12.84
C LEU A 31 -1.87 -1.19 -12.14
N THR A 32 -1.76 -0.37 -11.09
CA THR A 32 -2.87 0.13 -10.31
C THR A 32 -3.17 1.60 -10.63
N GLN A 33 -4.32 2.08 -10.18
CA GLN A 33 -4.81 3.42 -10.55
C GLN A 33 -4.10 4.55 -9.81
N ASN A 34 -3.28 4.26 -8.79
CA ASN A 34 -2.80 5.22 -7.79
C ASN A 34 -3.95 6.00 -7.16
N ARG A 35 -5.07 5.30 -6.94
CA ARG A 35 -6.27 5.85 -6.31
C ARG A 35 -6.66 4.97 -5.15
N MET A 36 -5.90 5.12 -4.06
CA MET A 36 -6.16 4.42 -2.81
C MET A 36 -7.59 4.71 -2.34
N THR A 37 -8.32 3.66 -2.00
CA THR A 37 -9.64 3.74 -1.36
C THR A 37 -9.63 2.80 -0.17
N ILE A 38 -10.22 3.22 0.96
CA ILE A 38 -10.37 2.34 2.12
C ILE A 38 -11.30 1.18 1.70
N ALA A 39 -10.86 -0.04 1.97
CA ALA A 39 -11.56 -1.25 1.56
C ALA A 39 -12.15 -1.98 2.76
N HIS A 40 -11.34 -2.20 3.81
CA HIS A 40 -11.82 -2.80 5.05
C HIS A 40 -11.27 -2.08 6.28
N MET A 41 -11.91 -2.37 7.41
CA MET A 41 -11.54 -1.87 8.73
C MET A 41 -11.60 -3.02 9.72
N TRP A 42 -10.63 -3.09 10.63
CA TRP A 42 -10.63 -4.07 11.72
C TRP A 42 -10.72 -3.35 13.05
N PHE A 43 -11.78 -3.62 13.79
CA PHE A 43 -11.98 -3.16 15.16
C PHE A 43 -12.98 -4.09 15.86
N ASP A 44 -13.04 -4.06 17.19
CA ASP A 44 -13.91 -4.97 17.98
C ASP A 44 -13.73 -6.46 17.61
N ASN A 45 -12.50 -6.83 17.24
CA ASN A 45 -12.10 -8.17 16.77
C ASN A 45 -12.84 -8.68 15.52
N LYS A 46 -13.29 -7.77 14.64
CA LYS A 46 -14.01 -8.10 13.41
C LYS A 46 -13.51 -7.28 12.24
N ILE A 47 -13.50 -7.89 11.06
CA ILE A 47 -13.28 -7.19 9.79
C ILE A 47 -14.63 -6.71 9.27
N PHE A 48 -14.66 -5.46 8.82
CA PHE A 48 -15.82 -4.83 8.22
C PHE A 48 -15.45 -4.24 6.87
N ASP A 49 -16.35 -4.39 5.89
CA ASP A 49 -16.26 -3.66 4.62
C ASP A 49 -16.45 -2.16 4.87
N ALA A 50 -15.56 -1.35 4.30
CA ALA A 50 -15.73 0.08 4.29
C ALA A 50 -16.88 0.45 3.35
N ASP A 51 -17.81 1.26 3.84
CA ASP A 51 -18.86 1.78 2.99
C ASP A 51 -18.26 2.86 2.08
N THR A 52 -18.15 2.55 0.79
CA THR A 52 -17.67 3.50 -0.22
C THR A 52 -18.81 4.07 -1.07
N THR A 53 -20.08 3.82 -0.74
CA THR A 53 -21.19 4.44 -1.50
C THR A 53 -21.37 5.89 -1.09
N ASP A 54 -21.80 6.73 -2.04
CA ASP A 54 -21.99 8.17 -1.79
C ASP A 54 -23.09 8.44 -0.74
N ASP A 55 -24.06 7.53 -0.59
CA ASP A 55 -25.16 7.60 0.37
C ASP A 55 -24.87 6.86 1.70
N GLN A 56 -23.73 6.17 1.79
CA GLN A 56 -23.32 5.37 2.95
C GLN A 56 -24.43 4.43 3.46
N SER A 57 -25.14 3.75 2.57
CA SER A 57 -26.32 2.94 2.91
C SER A 57 -26.02 1.46 3.16
N VAL A 58 -24.77 1.02 2.96
CA VAL A 58 -24.39 -0.40 2.89
C VAL A 58 -23.44 -0.82 4.02
N ALA A 59 -23.06 0.11 4.90
CA ALA A 59 -22.20 -0.17 6.05
C ALA A 59 -22.69 -1.39 6.85
N THR A 60 -21.81 -2.38 7.01
CA THR A 60 -22.07 -3.62 7.75
C THR A 60 -21.76 -3.50 9.24
N TYR A 61 -21.29 -2.33 9.69
CA TYR A 61 -20.92 -2.02 11.06
C TYR A 61 -21.79 -0.94 11.69
N ASP A 62 -21.85 -0.92 13.03
CA ASP A 62 -22.53 0.14 13.76
C ASP A 62 -21.72 1.44 13.69
N LYS A 63 -22.25 2.42 12.96
CA LYS A 63 -21.66 3.77 12.84
C LYS A 63 -21.61 4.53 14.17
N ASN A 64 -22.38 4.09 15.17
CA ASN A 64 -22.35 4.66 16.51
C ASN A 64 -21.46 3.88 17.48
N SER A 65 -20.77 2.82 17.02
CA SER A 65 -19.82 2.09 17.87
C SER A 65 -18.77 3.08 18.41
N PRO A 66 -18.55 3.13 19.74
CA PRO A 66 -17.53 3.99 20.31
C PRO A 66 -16.13 3.69 19.75
N THR A 67 -15.86 2.42 19.41
CA THR A 67 -14.58 2.01 18.82
C THR A 67 -14.42 2.58 17.41
N TRP A 68 -15.48 2.53 16.58
CA TRP A 68 -15.46 3.16 15.26
C TRP A 68 -15.26 4.67 15.35
N ILE A 69 -15.97 5.35 16.25
CA ILE A 69 -15.83 6.80 16.46
C ILE A 69 -14.39 7.17 16.86
N ALA A 70 -13.76 6.36 17.73
CA ALA A 70 -12.35 6.54 18.09
C ALA A 70 -11.43 6.31 16.88
N LEU A 71 -11.67 5.27 16.09
CA LEU A 71 -10.87 4.95 14.91
C LEU A 71 -10.95 6.06 13.84
N ALA A 72 -12.16 6.52 13.53
CA ALA A 72 -12.40 7.65 12.63
C ALA A 72 -11.81 8.95 13.17
N ARG A 73 -11.83 9.20 14.49
CA ARG A 73 -11.16 10.35 15.10
C ARG A 73 -9.67 10.36 14.80
N ILE A 74 -9.00 9.21 14.94
CA ILE A 74 -7.57 9.09 14.59
C ILE A 74 -7.37 9.36 13.09
N GLY A 75 -8.22 8.79 12.22
CA GLY A 75 -8.18 9.01 10.77
C GLY A 75 -8.40 10.47 10.35
N MET A 76 -9.24 11.21 11.10
CA MET A 76 -9.46 12.65 10.92
C MET A 76 -8.26 13.46 11.40
N LEU A 77 -7.76 13.23 12.60
CA LEU A 77 -6.77 14.10 13.26
C LEU A 77 -5.32 13.83 12.82
N CYS A 78 -4.92 12.56 12.76
CA CYS A 78 -3.57 12.14 12.43
C CYS A 78 -3.38 12.07 10.89
N ASN A 79 -3.73 13.15 10.17
CA ASN A 79 -3.77 13.16 8.72
C ASN A 79 -3.51 14.59 8.19
N ARG A 80 -2.62 14.72 7.19
CA ARG A 80 -2.26 16.01 6.57
C ARG A 80 -2.95 16.27 5.24
N ALA A 81 -3.69 15.31 4.70
CA ALA A 81 -4.43 15.52 3.47
C ALA A 81 -5.56 16.53 3.66
N GLU A 82 -5.78 17.36 2.65
CA GLU A 82 -6.83 18.39 2.60
C GLU A 82 -7.52 18.36 1.23
N PHE A 83 -8.82 18.64 1.19
CA PHE A 83 -9.52 18.84 -0.08
C PHE A 83 -9.04 20.12 -0.76
N LYS A 84 -8.88 20.09 -2.09
CA LYS A 84 -8.61 21.32 -2.84
C LYS A 84 -9.80 22.27 -2.80
N ALA A 85 -9.52 23.58 -2.83
CA ALA A 85 -10.55 24.61 -2.85
C ALA A 85 -11.46 24.46 -4.09
N GLY A 86 -12.77 24.60 -3.91
CA GLY A 86 -13.76 24.54 -5.00
C GLY A 86 -14.25 23.14 -5.36
N GLU A 87 -13.83 22.09 -4.66
CA GLU A 87 -14.25 20.70 -4.91
C GLU A 87 -15.57 20.31 -4.20
N GLU A 88 -16.19 21.23 -3.44
CA GLU A 88 -17.35 20.99 -2.57
C GLU A 88 -18.57 20.40 -3.32
N ASN A 89 -18.77 20.81 -4.57
CA ASN A 89 -19.88 20.38 -5.42
C ASN A 89 -19.71 18.96 -6.01
N LYS A 90 -18.52 18.34 -5.87
CA LYS A 90 -18.28 16.98 -6.36
C LYS A 90 -18.54 15.96 -5.25
N PRO A 91 -18.96 14.73 -5.59
CA PRO A 91 -19.00 13.61 -4.64
C PRO A 91 -17.65 13.42 -3.96
N VAL A 92 -17.64 13.11 -2.65
CA VAL A 92 -16.43 13.07 -1.80
C VAL A 92 -15.32 12.23 -2.42
N LEU A 93 -15.64 11.05 -2.97
CA LEU A 93 -14.66 10.17 -3.59
C LEU A 93 -13.97 10.79 -4.81
N LYS A 94 -14.67 11.67 -5.54
CA LYS A 94 -14.18 12.35 -6.75
C LYS A 94 -13.50 13.69 -6.46
N ARG A 95 -13.59 14.21 -5.24
CA ARG A 95 -12.89 15.44 -4.84
C ARG A 95 -11.38 15.24 -4.94
N GLU A 96 -10.69 16.24 -5.47
CA GLU A 96 -9.23 16.28 -5.44
C GLU A 96 -8.72 16.66 -4.05
N CYS A 97 -7.59 16.05 -3.66
CA CYS A 97 -6.94 16.30 -2.38
C CYS A 97 -5.48 16.69 -2.59
N ASN A 98 -4.96 17.54 -1.71
CA ASN A 98 -3.53 17.72 -1.49
C ASN A 98 -3.09 16.74 -0.39
N GLY A 99 -1.99 16.01 -0.59
CA GLY A 99 -1.52 14.98 0.33
C GLY A 99 -1.14 13.70 -0.41
N ASP A 100 -0.60 12.71 0.31
CA ASP A 100 -0.34 11.41 -0.29
C ASP A 100 -1.64 10.62 -0.51
N ALA A 101 -1.57 9.59 -1.36
CA ALA A 101 -2.74 8.82 -1.74
C ALA A 101 -3.38 8.09 -0.54
N SER A 102 -2.59 7.60 0.42
CA SER A 102 -3.10 6.91 1.61
C SER A 102 -3.81 7.86 2.55
N GLU A 103 -3.24 9.04 2.80
CA GLU A 103 -3.88 10.10 3.57
C GLU A 103 -5.16 10.63 2.92
N SER A 104 -5.16 10.77 1.60
CA SER A 104 -6.34 11.18 0.82
C SER A 104 -7.47 10.13 0.90
N ALA A 105 -7.13 8.83 0.87
CA ALA A 105 -8.10 7.75 1.04
C ALA A 105 -8.77 7.79 2.42
N LEU A 106 -7.95 7.96 3.48
CA LEU A 106 -8.44 8.10 4.85
C LEU A 106 -9.35 9.31 4.99
N LEU A 107 -8.93 10.48 4.47
CA LEU A 107 -9.72 11.70 4.50
C LEU A 107 -11.09 11.51 3.84
N LYS A 108 -11.12 10.92 2.65
CA LYS A 108 -12.37 10.66 1.92
C LYS A 108 -13.29 9.71 2.68
N CYS A 109 -12.75 8.67 3.28
CA CYS A 109 -13.51 7.71 4.09
C CYS A 109 -14.16 8.39 5.30
N VAL A 110 -13.39 9.12 6.11
CA VAL A 110 -13.93 9.78 7.30
C VAL A 110 -14.86 10.96 6.96
N GLU A 111 -14.61 11.67 5.86
CA GLU A 111 -15.51 12.72 5.36
C GLU A 111 -16.85 12.14 4.88
N LEU A 112 -16.85 10.97 4.22
CA LEU A 112 -18.08 10.28 3.86
C LEU A 112 -18.89 9.85 5.08
N SER A 113 -18.22 9.32 6.11
CA SER A 113 -18.92 8.77 7.28
C SER A 113 -19.41 9.83 8.27
N PHE A 114 -18.64 10.91 8.49
CA PHE A 114 -18.95 11.92 9.52
C PHE A 114 -19.22 13.32 8.96
N GLY A 115 -18.66 13.66 7.81
CA GLY A 115 -18.70 15.01 7.23
C GLY A 115 -17.95 16.06 8.05
N GLY A 116 -17.54 17.16 7.40
CA GLY A 116 -17.02 18.33 8.10
C GLY A 116 -15.68 18.10 8.80
N VAL A 117 -14.81 17.26 8.23
CA VAL A 117 -13.50 16.92 8.82
C VAL A 117 -12.64 18.17 9.04
N THR A 118 -12.73 19.15 8.15
CA THR A 118 -12.03 20.44 8.27
C THR A 118 -12.45 21.19 9.54
N ASP A 119 -13.76 21.26 9.82
CA ASP A 119 -14.27 21.91 11.02
C ASP A 119 -13.95 21.09 12.28
N TYR A 120 -13.96 19.76 12.18
CA TYR A 120 -13.54 18.88 13.26
C TYR A 120 -12.08 19.12 13.65
N ARG A 121 -11.17 19.21 12.68
CA ARG A 121 -9.76 19.53 12.92
C ARG A 121 -9.59 20.93 13.51
N ARG A 122 -10.38 21.92 13.07
CA ARG A 122 -10.35 23.28 13.63
C ARG A 122 -10.76 23.31 15.10
N LYS A 123 -11.74 22.48 15.49
CA LYS A 123 -12.19 22.33 16.89
C LYS A 123 -11.23 21.53 17.77
N ASN A 124 -10.30 20.77 17.17
CA ASN A 124 -9.32 19.95 17.87
C ASN A 124 -7.90 20.35 17.40
N PRO A 125 -7.42 21.55 17.77
CA PRO A 125 -6.21 22.11 17.20
C PRO A 125 -4.99 21.25 17.54
N LYS A 126 -4.12 21.09 16.54
CA LYS A 126 -2.88 20.31 16.64
C LYS A 126 -1.83 21.13 17.37
N VAL A 127 -1.30 20.61 18.49
CA VAL A 127 -0.27 21.27 19.30
C VAL A 127 1.13 20.71 19.05
N ALA A 128 1.25 19.46 18.61
CA ALA A 128 2.51 18.84 18.24
C ALA A 128 2.31 17.80 17.14
N GLU A 129 3.35 17.57 16.34
CA GLU A 129 3.32 16.59 15.26
C GLU A 129 4.69 15.97 15.01
N ILE A 130 4.73 14.64 14.87
CA ILE A 130 5.85 13.92 14.29
C ILE A 130 5.42 13.46 12.89
N PRO A 131 5.98 14.02 11.80
CA PRO A 131 5.70 13.55 10.44
C PRO A 131 6.04 12.08 10.26
N PHE A 132 5.41 11.43 9.29
CA PHE A 132 5.84 10.11 8.86
C PHE A 132 7.30 10.14 8.39
N ASN A 133 8.10 9.20 8.88
CA ASN A 133 9.46 8.94 8.41
C ASN A 133 9.64 7.43 8.19
N SER A 134 10.30 7.04 7.09
CA SER A 134 10.64 5.66 6.76
C SER A 134 11.43 4.92 7.85
N THR A 135 12.20 5.64 8.67
CA THR A 135 12.94 5.06 9.81
C THR A 135 11.99 4.69 10.96
N ASN A 136 11.10 5.61 11.33
CA ASN A 136 10.18 5.44 12.47
C ASN A 136 8.94 4.60 12.11
N LYS A 137 8.51 4.67 10.85
CA LYS A 137 7.33 3.99 10.28
C LYS A 137 5.98 4.31 10.95
N TYR A 138 5.90 5.43 11.66
CA TYR A 138 4.67 5.99 12.21
C TYR A 138 4.61 7.51 11.99
N GLN A 139 3.40 8.05 12.06
CA GLN A 139 3.07 9.46 12.16
C GLN A 139 2.27 9.65 13.44
N LEU A 140 2.50 10.76 14.13
CA LEU A 140 1.84 11.08 15.39
C LEU A 140 1.46 12.55 15.43
N SER A 141 0.34 12.86 16.08
CA SER A 141 -0.02 14.22 16.42
C SER A 141 -0.70 14.30 17.78
N ILE A 142 -0.52 15.42 18.47
CA ILE A 142 -1.17 15.71 19.75
C ILE A 142 -2.13 16.87 19.53
N HIS A 143 -3.34 16.73 20.07
CA HIS A 143 -4.43 17.66 19.87
C HIS A 143 -5.03 18.09 21.20
N GLU A 144 -5.44 19.35 21.27
CA GLU A 144 -6.45 19.74 22.25
C GLU A 144 -7.78 19.13 21.82
N THR A 145 -8.56 18.65 22.78
CA THR A 145 -9.90 18.13 22.52
C THR A 145 -10.94 19.12 23.01
N ASN A 146 -12.02 19.24 22.23
CA ASN A 146 -13.20 20.00 22.61
C ASN A 146 -14.35 19.05 23.04
N ASP A 147 -13.99 17.89 23.58
CA ASP A 147 -14.93 16.97 24.22
C ASP A 147 -15.00 17.25 25.73
N SER A 148 -15.86 16.52 26.45
CA SER A 148 -16.06 16.71 27.91
C SER A 148 -14.82 16.38 28.76
N ASP A 149 -13.71 16.02 28.14
CA ASP A 149 -12.46 15.60 28.78
C ASP A 149 -11.35 16.54 28.31
N ASP A 150 -10.89 17.37 29.23
CA ASP A 150 -9.95 18.48 29.00
C ASP A 150 -8.48 18.04 28.74
N ARG A 151 -8.24 16.72 28.68
CA ARG A 151 -6.90 16.14 28.46
C ARG A 151 -6.48 16.22 26.99
N TYR A 152 -5.18 16.40 26.76
CA TYR A 152 -4.61 16.25 25.42
C TYR A 152 -4.80 14.84 24.88
N LEU A 153 -5.16 14.75 23.60
CA LEU A 153 -5.28 13.50 22.88
C LEU A 153 -4.08 13.34 21.94
N LEU A 154 -3.30 12.29 22.20
CA LEU A 154 -2.27 11.80 21.29
C LEU A 154 -2.91 10.78 20.34
N VAL A 155 -2.69 10.94 19.05
CA VAL A 155 -3.13 10.02 18.00
C VAL A 155 -1.93 9.59 17.17
N MET A 156 -1.87 8.33 16.78
CA MET A 156 -0.77 7.78 15.99
C MET A 156 -1.30 6.79 14.96
N LYS A 157 -0.72 6.83 13.75
CA LYS A 157 -0.94 5.82 12.71
C LYS A 157 0.37 5.39 12.09
N GLY A 158 0.46 4.17 11.57
CA GLY A 158 1.70 3.67 10.99
C GLY A 158 1.63 2.24 10.48
N ALA A 159 2.80 1.65 10.26
CA ALA A 159 2.93 0.24 9.92
C ALA A 159 2.30 -0.62 11.04
N PRO A 160 1.39 -1.57 10.72
CA PRO A 160 0.62 -2.31 11.71
C PRO A 160 1.46 -2.91 12.84
N GLU A 161 2.57 -3.57 12.49
CA GLU A 161 3.48 -4.21 13.44
C GLU A 161 4.13 -3.19 14.39
N ARG A 162 4.49 -2.00 13.87
CA ARG A 162 5.12 -0.93 14.65
C ARG A 162 4.16 -0.23 15.59
N ILE A 163 2.88 -0.18 15.22
CA ILE A 163 1.83 0.37 16.07
C ILE A 163 1.49 -0.63 17.17
N LEU A 164 1.35 -1.92 16.84
CA LEU A 164 1.07 -2.96 17.82
C LEU A 164 2.17 -3.02 18.91
N ASP A 165 3.45 -2.98 18.52
CA ASP A 165 4.60 -2.99 19.46
C ASP A 165 4.58 -1.82 20.48
N ARG A 166 3.86 -0.74 20.17
CA ARG A 166 3.74 0.46 21.02
C ARG A 166 2.50 0.47 21.88
N CYS A 167 1.60 -0.49 21.70
CA CYS A 167 0.33 -0.53 22.43
C CYS A 167 0.38 -1.50 23.61
N GLY A 168 -0.16 -1.05 24.75
CA GLY A 168 -0.33 -1.88 25.94
C GLY A 168 -1.78 -2.32 26.17
N THR A 169 -2.73 -1.55 25.63
CA THR A 169 -4.17 -1.79 25.72
C THR A 169 -4.82 -1.76 24.33
N ILE A 170 -6.05 -2.24 24.23
CA ILE A 170 -6.89 -2.20 23.02
C ILE A 170 -8.30 -1.74 23.38
N LEU A 171 -8.95 -1.03 22.46
CA LEU A 171 -10.35 -0.63 22.59
C LEU A 171 -11.27 -1.70 21.97
N ILE A 172 -12.12 -2.31 22.79
CA ILE A 172 -13.12 -3.31 22.38
C ILE A 172 -14.50 -2.88 22.88
N ASN A 173 -15.44 -2.65 21.96
CA ASN A 173 -16.80 -2.17 22.22
C ASN A 173 -16.84 -0.94 23.16
N GLY A 174 -15.90 -0.01 22.98
CA GLY A 174 -15.75 1.18 23.82
C GLY A 174 -15.11 0.97 25.19
N LYS A 175 -14.68 -0.25 25.55
CA LYS A 175 -13.94 -0.55 26.78
C LYS A 175 -12.47 -0.77 26.47
N GLU A 176 -11.62 -0.26 27.35
CA GLU A 176 -10.18 -0.46 27.25
C GLU A 176 -9.80 -1.76 27.96
N GLU A 177 -9.18 -2.68 27.22
CA GLU A 177 -8.73 -3.98 27.71
C GLU A 177 -7.22 -4.11 27.53
N VAL A 178 -6.57 -4.95 28.35
CA VAL A 178 -5.13 -5.20 28.23
C VAL A 178 -4.88 -6.02 26.97
N MET A 179 -3.85 -5.65 26.21
CA MET A 179 -3.44 -6.39 25.01
C MET A 179 -2.82 -7.73 25.41
N ASP A 180 -3.63 -8.79 25.43
CA ASP A 180 -3.18 -10.15 25.71
C ASP A 180 -2.67 -10.87 24.45
N GLU A 181 -2.17 -12.11 24.62
CA GLU A 181 -1.63 -12.88 23.50
C GLU A 181 -2.71 -13.32 22.50
N SER A 182 -3.93 -13.60 22.98
CA SER A 182 -5.08 -13.95 22.12
C SER A 182 -5.46 -12.80 21.19
N MET A 183 -5.47 -11.57 21.69
CA MET A 183 -5.73 -10.37 20.89
C MET A 183 -4.63 -10.11 19.87
N ARG A 184 -3.37 -10.38 20.21
CA ARG A 184 -2.24 -10.30 19.26
C ARG A 184 -2.36 -11.34 18.15
N GLU A 185 -2.77 -12.56 18.46
CA GLU A 185 -3.03 -13.61 17.46
C GLU A 185 -4.18 -13.22 16.52
N ASN A 186 -5.26 -12.65 17.06
CA ASN A 186 -6.38 -12.16 16.27
C ASN A 186 -5.98 -10.99 15.37
N PHE A 187 -5.22 -10.03 15.90
CA PHE A 187 -4.64 -8.94 15.12
C PHE A 187 -3.78 -9.47 13.96
N ASN A 188 -2.89 -10.44 14.24
CA ASN A 188 -2.00 -11.02 13.24
C ASN A 188 -2.80 -11.74 12.14
N SER A 189 -3.85 -12.47 12.54
CA SER A 189 -4.76 -13.14 11.60
C SER A 189 -5.45 -12.14 10.69
N ALA A 190 -6.04 -11.07 11.25
CA ALA A 190 -6.69 -10.01 10.47
C ALA A 190 -5.70 -9.26 9.57
N TYR A 191 -4.49 -8.97 10.06
CA TYR A 191 -3.44 -8.33 9.26
C TYR A 191 -3.03 -9.19 8.05
N LEU A 192 -2.86 -10.50 8.24
CA LEU A 192 -2.53 -11.42 7.16
C LEU A 192 -3.68 -11.59 6.17
N GLU A 193 -4.93 -11.64 6.64
CA GLU A 193 -6.13 -11.71 5.81
C GLU A 193 -6.27 -10.49 4.91
N LEU A 194 -6.24 -9.28 5.50
CA LEU A 194 -6.33 -8.02 4.76
C LEU A 194 -5.15 -7.85 3.79
N GLY A 195 -3.94 -8.21 4.22
CA GLY A 195 -2.78 -8.24 3.32
C GLY A 195 -2.97 -9.21 2.16
N GLY A 196 -3.55 -10.38 2.42
CA GLY A 196 -3.85 -11.43 1.45
C GLY A 196 -4.88 -11.03 0.40
N MET A 197 -5.73 -10.06 0.72
CA MET A 197 -6.66 -9.42 -0.23
C MET A 197 -5.98 -8.39 -1.14
N GLY A 198 -4.67 -8.15 -1.00
CA GLY A 198 -3.96 -7.16 -1.83
C GLY A 198 -4.07 -5.74 -1.31
N GLU A 199 -4.37 -5.59 -0.02
CA GLU A 199 -4.61 -4.29 0.58
C GLU A 199 -3.37 -3.83 1.36
N ARG A 200 -3.19 -2.51 1.38
CA ARG A 200 -2.22 -1.85 2.24
C ARG A 200 -2.89 -1.56 3.57
N VAL A 201 -2.37 -2.16 4.64
CA VAL A 201 -2.93 -2.05 5.99
C VAL A 201 -2.16 -1.02 6.82
N LEU A 202 -2.88 -0.19 7.57
CA LEU A 202 -2.33 0.75 8.56
C LEU A 202 -2.91 0.45 9.94
N GLY A 203 -2.09 0.55 10.97
CA GLY A 203 -2.52 0.50 12.37
C GLY A 203 -2.78 1.89 12.93
N PHE A 204 -3.76 1.98 13.82
CA PHE A 204 -4.21 3.22 14.45
C PHE A 204 -4.31 3.02 15.98
N CYS A 205 -3.70 3.94 16.72
CA CYS A 205 -3.79 3.98 18.18
C CYS A 205 -3.97 5.41 18.69
N ASP A 206 -4.50 5.52 19.89
CA ASP A 206 -4.64 6.79 20.60
C ASP A 206 -4.17 6.68 22.05
N TYR A 207 -4.03 7.82 22.71
CA TYR A 207 -3.74 7.89 24.12
C TYR A 207 -4.17 9.22 24.70
N ARG A 208 -4.91 9.20 25.81
CA ARG A 208 -5.26 10.42 26.55
C ARG A 208 -4.18 10.72 27.58
N LEU A 209 -3.48 11.83 27.39
CA LEU A 209 -2.37 12.23 28.24
C LEU A 209 -2.88 12.63 29.65
N PRO A 210 -2.28 12.13 30.74
CA PRO A 210 -2.70 12.46 32.10
C PRO A 210 -2.63 13.98 32.40
N SER A 211 -3.73 14.55 32.90
CA SER A 211 -3.84 15.99 33.21
C SER A 211 -2.87 16.47 34.30
N ASP A 212 -2.44 15.56 35.17
CA ASP A 212 -1.51 15.87 36.28
C ASP A 212 -0.12 16.25 35.76
N THR A 213 0.31 15.61 34.67
CA THR A 213 1.61 15.82 34.02
C THR A 213 1.51 16.83 32.87
N TYR A 214 0.47 16.71 32.03
CA TYR A 214 0.30 17.48 30.79
C TYR A 214 -0.84 18.48 30.92
N LYS A 215 -0.58 19.61 31.58
CA LYS A 215 -1.55 20.69 31.78
C LYS A 215 -1.73 21.54 30.51
N LYS A 216 -2.87 22.22 30.35
CA LYS A 216 -3.09 23.15 29.24
C LYS A 216 -1.94 24.16 29.12
N GLY A 217 -1.40 24.31 27.91
CA GLY A 217 -0.21 25.12 27.63
C GLY A 217 1.13 24.39 27.81
N TYR A 218 1.12 23.07 28.06
CA TYR A 218 2.34 22.27 28.11
C TYR A 218 3.10 22.34 26.78
N ALA A 219 4.39 22.65 26.84
CA ALA A 219 5.25 22.73 25.66
C ALA A 219 5.75 21.33 25.28
N PHE A 220 5.18 20.76 24.22
CA PHE A 220 5.62 19.48 23.66
C PHE A 220 6.88 19.66 22.82
N ASN A 221 7.89 18.82 23.05
CA ASN A 221 9.10 18.73 22.23
C ASN A 221 9.03 17.46 21.39
N VAL A 222 9.14 17.59 20.06
CA VAL A 222 9.05 16.48 19.11
C VAL A 222 10.41 15.90 18.72
N ASP A 223 11.49 16.68 18.87
CA ASP A 223 12.86 16.26 18.57
C ASP A 223 13.42 15.38 19.70
N GLU A 224 13.11 15.77 20.94
CA GLU A 224 13.32 14.99 22.15
C GLU A 224 11.95 14.74 22.80
N PRO A 225 11.25 13.65 22.41
CA PRO A 225 9.88 13.38 22.84
C PRO A 225 9.72 13.40 24.36
N ASN A 226 9.04 14.43 24.87
CA ASN A 226 8.70 14.59 26.28
C ASN A 226 7.32 14.02 26.64
N PHE A 227 6.83 13.09 25.83
CA PHE A 227 5.52 12.44 25.94
C PHE A 227 5.63 10.95 25.63
N PRO A 228 4.69 10.11 26.10
CA PRO A 228 4.76 8.66 25.89
C PRO A 228 4.64 8.28 24.42
N LEU A 229 5.51 7.36 23.98
CA LEU A 229 5.49 6.73 22.65
C LEU A 229 5.22 5.22 22.71
N THR A 230 4.91 4.72 23.90
CA THR A 230 4.69 3.31 24.25
C THR A 230 3.54 3.23 25.27
N ASN A 231 2.98 2.03 25.46
CA ASN A 231 1.79 1.80 26.27
C ASN A 231 0.58 2.64 25.82
N LEU A 232 0.47 2.83 24.50
CA LEU A 232 -0.68 3.47 23.87
C LEU A 232 -1.87 2.50 23.83
N ARG A 233 -3.05 3.01 23.48
CA ARG A 233 -4.26 2.21 23.29
C ARG A 233 -4.48 1.95 21.81
N PHE A 234 -4.37 0.69 21.41
CA PHE A 234 -4.69 0.26 20.06
C PHE A 234 -6.19 0.41 19.79
N VAL A 235 -6.57 0.92 18.62
CA VAL A 235 -7.99 1.13 18.29
C VAL A 235 -8.43 0.27 17.12
N GLY A 236 -7.63 0.15 16.08
CA GLY A 236 -8.01 -0.64 14.91
C GLY A 236 -7.01 -0.63 13.77
N LEU A 237 -7.33 -1.39 12.73
CA LEU A 237 -6.69 -1.32 11.43
C LEU A 237 -7.65 -0.66 10.43
N MET A 238 -7.08 0.06 9.46
CA MET A 238 -7.78 0.34 8.20
C MET A 238 -6.90 -0.16 7.07
N SER A 239 -7.50 -0.88 6.15
CA SER A 239 -6.86 -1.34 4.93
C SER A 239 -7.41 -0.57 3.73
N MET A 240 -6.53 -0.39 2.75
CA MET A 240 -6.84 0.37 1.57
C MET A 240 -6.27 -0.33 0.35
N ILE A 241 -7.07 -0.38 -0.70
CA ILE A 241 -6.69 -1.02 -1.95
C ILE A 241 -6.38 0.05 -2.99
N ASP A 242 -5.32 -0.19 -3.76
CA ASP A 242 -5.12 0.49 -5.03
C ASP A 242 -5.64 -0.44 -6.13
N PRO A 243 -6.87 -0.24 -6.64
CA PRO A 243 -7.45 -1.17 -7.58
C PRO A 243 -6.60 -1.21 -8.86
N PRO A 244 -6.42 -2.39 -9.48
CA PRO A 244 -5.85 -2.50 -10.80
C PRO A 244 -6.59 -1.61 -11.81
N ARG A 245 -5.88 -1.11 -12.83
CA ARG A 245 -6.56 -0.43 -13.94
C ARG A 245 -7.36 -1.48 -14.71
N ALA A 246 -8.58 -1.14 -15.16
CA ALA A 246 -9.50 -2.10 -15.78
C ALA A 246 -8.90 -2.90 -16.96
N ALA A 247 -7.98 -2.30 -17.72
CA ALA A 247 -7.35 -2.93 -18.86
C ALA A 247 -6.06 -3.71 -18.55
N VAL A 248 -5.53 -3.59 -17.33
CA VAL A 248 -4.24 -4.22 -16.96
C VAL A 248 -4.31 -5.75 -17.00
N PRO A 249 -5.33 -6.43 -16.46
CA PRO A 249 -5.40 -7.89 -16.54
C PRO A 249 -5.39 -8.43 -17.97
N ASP A 250 -6.18 -7.83 -18.88
CA ASP A 250 -6.20 -8.22 -20.30
C ASP A 250 -4.87 -7.92 -21.00
N ALA A 251 -4.26 -6.77 -20.71
CA ALA A 251 -2.96 -6.39 -21.25
C ALA A 251 -1.84 -7.36 -20.82
N VAL A 252 -1.78 -7.75 -19.55
CA VAL A 252 -0.80 -8.73 -19.05
C VAL A 252 -1.03 -10.10 -19.70
N ALA A 253 -2.28 -10.55 -19.79
CA ALA A 253 -2.62 -11.82 -20.45
C ALA A 253 -2.16 -11.83 -21.92
N LYS A 254 -2.36 -10.73 -22.64
CA LYS A 254 -1.89 -10.52 -24.01
C LYS A 254 -0.38 -10.61 -24.14
N CYS A 255 0.38 -9.92 -23.29
CA CYS A 255 1.84 -10.02 -23.28
C CYS A 255 2.31 -11.47 -23.05
N ARG A 256 1.71 -12.16 -22.08
CA ARG A 256 2.04 -13.58 -21.80
C ARG A 256 1.70 -14.48 -22.98
N SER A 257 0.58 -14.23 -23.67
CA SER A 257 0.19 -14.98 -24.87
C SER A 257 1.18 -14.80 -26.04
N ALA A 258 1.86 -13.65 -26.09
CA ALA A 258 2.94 -13.37 -27.04
C ALA A 258 4.32 -13.93 -26.60
N GLY A 259 4.37 -14.69 -25.49
CA GLY A 259 5.60 -15.26 -24.96
C GLY A 259 6.47 -14.30 -24.14
N ILE A 260 5.95 -13.11 -23.81
CA ILE A 260 6.69 -12.11 -23.04
C ILE A 260 6.59 -12.44 -21.55
N LYS A 261 7.75 -12.49 -20.90
CA LYS A 261 7.85 -12.68 -19.44
C LYS A 261 7.48 -11.38 -18.72
N VAL A 262 6.53 -11.42 -17.79
CA VAL A 262 6.12 -10.22 -17.02
C VAL A 262 6.55 -10.39 -15.56
N ILE A 263 7.32 -9.42 -15.05
CA ILE A 263 7.88 -9.39 -13.70
C ILE A 263 7.36 -8.15 -12.98
N MET A 264 6.82 -8.32 -11.77
CA MET A 264 6.46 -7.18 -10.92
C MET A 264 7.67 -6.76 -10.08
N VAL A 265 7.97 -5.46 -10.05
CA VAL A 265 9.06 -4.88 -9.24
C VAL A 265 8.54 -3.68 -8.45
N THR A 266 8.20 -3.90 -7.18
CA THR A 266 7.50 -2.90 -6.34
C THR A 266 8.18 -2.67 -4.99
N GLY A 267 7.95 -1.48 -4.43
CA GLY A 267 8.30 -1.11 -3.06
C GLY A 267 7.26 -1.54 -2.00
N ASP A 268 6.14 -2.12 -2.43
CA ASP A 268 5.05 -2.58 -1.55
C ASP A 268 5.40 -3.87 -0.80
N HIS A 269 4.60 -4.19 0.22
CA HIS A 269 4.77 -5.39 1.04
C HIS A 269 4.55 -6.68 0.21
N PRO A 270 5.27 -7.80 0.47
CA PRO A 270 5.14 -9.03 -0.32
C PRO A 270 3.73 -9.58 -0.43
N ILE A 271 2.97 -9.55 0.66
CA ILE A 271 1.61 -10.10 0.70
C ILE A 271 0.70 -9.32 -0.26
N THR A 272 0.73 -7.98 -0.16
CA THR A 272 0.01 -7.06 -1.05
C THR A 272 0.45 -7.23 -2.50
N ALA A 273 1.76 -7.27 -2.75
CA ALA A 273 2.31 -7.42 -4.10
C ALA A 273 1.89 -8.75 -4.75
N LYS A 274 1.95 -9.86 -4.00
CA LYS A 274 1.52 -11.19 -4.44
C LYS A 274 0.03 -11.22 -4.81
N ALA A 275 -0.82 -10.62 -3.99
CA ALA A 275 -2.25 -10.57 -4.25
C ALA A 275 -2.60 -9.71 -5.47
N ILE A 276 -1.98 -8.53 -5.63
CA ILE A 276 -2.14 -7.74 -6.86
C ILE A 276 -1.59 -8.49 -8.07
N ALA A 277 -0.44 -9.16 -7.95
CA ALA A 277 0.16 -9.96 -9.03
C ALA A 277 -0.77 -11.09 -9.49
N LYS A 278 -1.48 -11.74 -8.56
CA LYS A 278 -2.55 -12.69 -8.89
C LYS A 278 -3.72 -12.01 -9.59
N GLY A 279 -4.20 -10.89 -9.04
CA GLY A 279 -5.33 -10.14 -9.60
C GLY A 279 -5.10 -9.58 -11.02
N VAL A 280 -3.84 -9.32 -11.41
CA VAL A 280 -3.49 -8.86 -12.76
C VAL A 280 -2.98 -9.97 -13.68
N GLY A 281 -2.84 -11.21 -13.20
CA GLY A 281 -2.37 -12.35 -14.01
C GLY A 281 -0.85 -12.44 -14.23
N ILE A 282 -0.05 -11.74 -13.42
CA ILE A 282 1.41 -11.94 -13.36
C ILE A 282 1.72 -13.28 -12.68
N ILE A 283 1.02 -13.58 -11.59
CA ILE A 283 0.99 -14.91 -10.99
C ILE A 283 -0.33 -15.58 -11.42
N SER A 284 -0.25 -16.78 -12.00
CA SER A 284 -1.46 -17.53 -12.37
C SER A 284 -2.16 -18.08 -11.13
N GLU A 285 -3.49 -18.20 -11.17
CA GLU A 285 -4.25 -18.74 -10.04
C GLU A 285 -3.81 -20.16 -9.62
N SER A 286 -3.38 -20.97 -10.58
CA SER A 286 -2.89 -22.34 -10.38
C SER A 286 -1.43 -22.41 -9.91
N SER A 287 -0.66 -21.33 -10.05
CA SER A 287 0.75 -21.32 -9.74
C SER A 287 0.98 -21.09 -8.25
N LYS A 288 1.88 -21.90 -7.69
CA LYS A 288 2.20 -21.90 -6.26
C LYS A 288 3.61 -21.38 -6.04
N THR A 289 3.76 -20.64 -4.95
CA THR A 289 5.05 -20.23 -4.39
C THR A 289 5.61 -21.30 -3.46
N VAL A 290 6.90 -21.22 -3.13
CA VAL A 290 7.54 -22.14 -2.17
C VAL A 290 6.83 -22.08 -0.82
N GLU A 291 6.39 -20.88 -0.41
CA GLU A 291 5.61 -20.64 0.79
C GLU A 291 4.22 -21.28 0.74
N ASP A 292 3.54 -21.23 -0.41
CA ASP A 292 2.23 -21.87 -0.59
C ASP A 292 2.35 -23.40 -0.47
N ILE A 293 3.36 -23.99 -1.10
CA ILE A 293 3.61 -25.43 -1.06
C ILE A 293 3.97 -25.88 0.36
N ALA A 294 4.78 -25.08 1.07
CA ALA A 294 5.15 -25.33 2.46
C ALA A 294 3.91 -25.33 3.37
N ALA A 295 3.05 -24.31 3.24
CA ALA A 295 1.83 -24.17 4.03
C ALA A 295 0.83 -25.31 3.76
N GLU A 296 0.62 -25.67 2.49
CA GLU A 296 -0.28 -26.76 2.10
C GLU A 296 0.19 -28.12 2.60
N ARG A 297 1.51 -28.37 2.59
CA ARG A 297 2.11 -29.63 3.08
C ARG A 297 2.34 -29.64 4.59
N GLY A 298 2.17 -28.52 5.28
CA GLY A 298 2.49 -28.38 6.71
C GLY A 298 3.98 -28.60 7.03
N ILE A 299 4.88 -28.30 6.08
CA ILE A 299 6.33 -28.48 6.24
C ILE A 299 7.07 -27.13 6.27
N PRO A 300 8.25 -27.04 6.91
CA PRO A 300 9.09 -25.85 6.83
C PRO A 300 9.49 -25.52 5.38
N VAL A 301 9.50 -24.23 5.01
CA VAL A 301 9.84 -23.73 3.66
C VAL A 301 11.16 -24.32 3.13
N ARG A 302 12.17 -24.47 4.00
CA ARG A 302 13.48 -25.08 3.67
C ARG A 302 13.43 -26.52 3.14
N GLN A 303 12.31 -27.23 3.35
CA GLN A 303 12.13 -28.61 2.89
C GLN A 303 11.43 -28.68 1.52
N VAL A 304 10.90 -27.56 1.03
CA VAL A 304 10.31 -27.49 -0.31
C VAL A 304 11.42 -27.33 -1.33
N ASN A 305 11.40 -28.14 -2.38
CA ASN A 305 12.29 -27.94 -3.51
C ASN A 305 11.87 -26.67 -4.26
N PRO A 306 12.73 -25.66 -4.41
CA PRO A 306 12.37 -24.42 -5.11
C PRO A 306 11.90 -24.65 -6.56
N ARG A 307 12.36 -25.73 -7.20
CA ARG A 307 11.95 -26.09 -8.57
C ARG A 307 10.50 -26.58 -8.68
N ASP A 308 9.88 -26.96 -7.57
CA ASP A 308 8.45 -27.34 -7.55
C ASP A 308 7.55 -26.08 -7.68
N ALA A 309 8.08 -24.90 -7.37
CA ALA A 309 7.35 -23.64 -7.40
C ALA A 309 7.55 -22.91 -8.73
N GLN A 310 6.45 -22.74 -9.49
CA GLN A 310 6.46 -21.96 -10.73
C GLN A 310 6.59 -20.46 -10.48
N ALA A 311 6.02 -20.00 -9.35
CA ALA A 311 6.02 -18.60 -8.95
C ALA A 311 6.96 -18.38 -7.76
N CYS A 312 7.57 -17.20 -7.67
CA CYS A 312 8.33 -16.79 -6.49
C CYS A 312 8.05 -15.33 -6.12
N VAL A 313 8.08 -15.05 -4.81
CA VAL A 313 7.97 -13.70 -4.25
C VAL A 313 9.23 -13.43 -3.44
N ILE A 314 10.00 -12.43 -3.84
CA ILE A 314 11.30 -12.14 -3.23
C ILE A 314 11.23 -10.81 -2.53
N HIS A 315 11.59 -10.81 -1.25
CA HIS A 315 11.65 -9.59 -0.45
C HIS A 315 12.97 -8.85 -0.70
N GLY A 316 12.92 -7.52 -0.70
CA GLY A 316 14.08 -6.67 -0.96
C GLY A 316 15.21 -6.79 0.07
N SER A 317 14.97 -7.31 1.28
CA SER A 317 16.06 -7.66 2.21
C SER A 317 16.90 -8.80 1.67
N ASP A 318 16.25 -9.83 1.15
CA ASP A 318 16.91 -11.06 0.73
C ASP A 318 17.68 -10.78 -0.56
N LEU A 319 17.08 -9.99 -1.46
CA LEU A 319 17.72 -9.52 -2.68
C LEU A 319 19.02 -8.73 -2.41
N ARG A 320 19.15 -8.07 -1.26
CA ARG A 320 20.38 -7.33 -0.90
C ARG A 320 21.54 -8.27 -0.58
N GLU A 321 21.25 -9.46 -0.06
CA GLU A 321 22.23 -10.46 0.35
C GLU A 321 22.58 -11.41 -0.82
N MET A 322 21.81 -11.38 -1.89
CA MET A 322 22.02 -12.21 -3.08
C MET A 322 23.15 -11.68 -3.96
N THR A 323 23.94 -12.62 -4.48
CA THR A 323 24.91 -12.37 -5.54
C THR A 323 24.21 -12.26 -6.91
N PRO A 324 24.83 -11.60 -7.92
CA PRO A 324 24.29 -11.54 -9.27
C PRO A 324 23.95 -12.92 -9.86
N ALA A 325 24.78 -13.93 -9.61
CA ALA A 325 24.55 -15.29 -10.08
C ALA A 325 23.29 -15.95 -9.48
N GLN A 326 23.00 -15.67 -8.20
CA GLN A 326 21.78 -16.16 -7.55
C GLN A 326 20.53 -15.48 -8.11
N ILE A 327 20.62 -14.18 -8.42
CA ILE A 327 19.54 -13.45 -9.08
C ILE A 327 19.29 -14.04 -10.47
N ASP A 328 20.35 -14.34 -11.22
CA ASP A 328 20.24 -14.94 -12.54
C ASP A 328 19.60 -16.33 -12.47
N GLU A 329 19.94 -17.16 -11.48
CA GLU A 329 19.32 -18.46 -11.23
C GLU A 329 17.81 -18.35 -10.95
N ILE A 330 17.41 -17.40 -10.11
CA ILE A 330 15.99 -17.12 -9.81
C ILE A 330 15.24 -16.73 -11.09
N LEU A 331 15.82 -15.81 -11.85
CA LEU A 331 15.23 -15.31 -13.10
C LEU A 331 15.13 -16.41 -14.16
N LEU A 332 15.97 -17.43 -14.14
CA LEU A 332 15.89 -18.59 -15.05
C LEU A 332 14.87 -19.64 -14.59
N ASN A 333 14.84 -19.95 -13.30
CA ASN A 333 14.08 -21.08 -12.77
C ASN A 333 12.59 -20.78 -12.54
N HIS A 334 12.21 -19.51 -12.36
CA HIS A 334 10.82 -19.13 -12.12
C HIS A 334 10.26 -18.34 -13.30
N SER A 335 9.10 -18.75 -13.80
CA SER A 335 8.41 -18.04 -14.88
C SER A 335 7.64 -16.83 -14.38
N GLU A 336 7.12 -16.89 -13.16
CA GLU A 336 6.27 -15.87 -12.55
C GLU A 336 6.98 -15.27 -11.32
N ILE A 337 7.36 -13.99 -11.39
CA ILE A 337 8.25 -13.40 -10.40
C ILE A 337 7.69 -12.07 -9.90
N VAL A 338 7.69 -11.93 -8.57
CA VAL A 338 7.36 -10.67 -7.88
C VAL A 338 8.50 -10.28 -6.95
N PHE A 339 9.13 -9.15 -7.21
CA PHE A 339 10.05 -8.51 -6.28
C PHE A 339 9.32 -7.44 -5.48
N ALA A 340 9.26 -7.61 -4.16
CA ALA A 340 8.56 -6.74 -3.23
C ALA A 340 9.53 -6.03 -2.29
N ARG A 341 9.12 -4.89 -1.70
CA ARG A 341 9.96 -4.04 -0.83
C ARG A 341 11.30 -3.66 -1.46
N THR A 342 11.34 -3.46 -2.77
CA THR A 342 12.56 -3.09 -3.50
C THR A 342 12.90 -1.60 -3.39
N SER A 343 14.20 -1.30 -3.32
CA SER A 343 14.75 0.05 -3.47
C SER A 343 14.96 0.42 -4.95
N PRO A 344 15.08 1.72 -5.30
CA PRO A 344 15.37 2.15 -6.67
C PRO A 344 16.61 1.46 -7.29
N GLN A 345 17.67 1.28 -6.50
CA GLN A 345 18.89 0.60 -6.93
C GLN A 345 18.65 -0.89 -7.18
N GLN A 346 17.79 -1.54 -6.40
CA GLN A 346 17.44 -2.94 -6.63
C GLN A 346 16.61 -3.13 -7.90
N LYS A 347 15.75 -2.17 -8.26
CA LYS A 347 15.04 -2.21 -9.54
C LYS A 347 16.02 -2.24 -10.71
N LEU A 348 17.08 -1.44 -10.64
CA LEU A 348 18.15 -1.43 -11.63
C LEU A 348 18.85 -2.80 -11.72
N ILE A 349 19.25 -3.37 -10.58
CA ILE A 349 19.92 -4.69 -10.53
C ILE A 349 19.07 -5.79 -11.16
N ILE A 350 17.75 -5.76 -10.96
CA ILE A 350 16.81 -6.73 -11.56
C ILE A 350 16.77 -6.58 -13.09
N VAL A 351 16.71 -5.35 -13.59
CA VAL A 351 16.73 -5.07 -15.04
C VAL A 351 18.04 -5.56 -15.66
N GLU A 352 19.18 -5.24 -15.03
CA GLU A 352 20.50 -5.72 -15.48
C GLU A 352 20.58 -7.26 -15.45
N GLY A 353 19.97 -7.92 -14.46
CA GLY A 353 19.89 -9.38 -14.41
C GLY A 353 19.14 -9.99 -15.59
N CYS A 354 18.02 -9.38 -15.98
CA CYS A 354 17.27 -9.81 -17.16
C CYS A 354 18.09 -9.57 -18.44
N GLN A 355 18.77 -8.42 -18.56
CA GLN A 355 19.62 -8.09 -19.70
C GLN A 355 20.85 -9.02 -19.83
N ARG A 356 21.46 -9.44 -18.71
CA ARG A 356 22.57 -10.41 -18.70
C ARG A 356 22.19 -11.76 -19.30
N GLN A 357 20.90 -12.12 -19.29
CA GLN A 357 20.38 -13.34 -19.90
C GLN A 357 20.11 -13.17 -21.41
N GLY A 358 20.42 -12.01 -21.98
CA GLY A 358 20.15 -11.68 -23.39
C GLY A 358 18.69 -11.32 -23.67
N ALA A 359 17.88 -11.04 -22.64
CA ALA A 359 16.53 -10.55 -22.82
C ALA A 359 16.52 -9.07 -23.22
N ILE A 360 15.57 -8.69 -24.07
CA ILE A 360 15.25 -7.28 -24.34
C ILE A 360 14.20 -6.86 -23.31
N VAL A 361 14.59 -5.91 -22.45
CA VAL A 361 13.83 -5.56 -21.25
C VAL A 361 13.12 -4.23 -21.42
N ALA A 362 11.79 -4.28 -21.32
CA ALA A 362 10.96 -3.10 -21.16
C ALA A 362 10.70 -2.83 -19.67
N VAL A 363 10.75 -1.57 -19.25
CA VAL A 363 10.35 -1.16 -17.90
C VAL A 363 9.14 -0.22 -17.96
N THR A 364 8.11 -0.51 -17.19
CA THR A 364 6.95 0.37 -17.01
C THR A 364 6.91 0.94 -15.59
N GLY A 365 6.84 2.26 -15.45
CA GLY A 365 6.84 2.94 -14.15
C GLY A 365 6.18 4.32 -14.17
N ASP A 366 5.86 4.86 -13.00
CA ASP A 366 5.23 6.18 -12.83
C ASP A 366 6.04 7.13 -11.92
N GLY A 367 6.87 6.58 -11.05
CA GLY A 367 7.52 7.32 -9.97
C GLY A 367 9.01 7.61 -10.21
N VAL A 368 9.54 8.52 -9.38
CA VAL A 368 10.99 8.86 -9.38
C VAL A 368 11.86 7.67 -8.98
N ASN A 369 11.32 6.74 -8.19
CA ASN A 369 11.94 5.47 -7.81
C ASN A 369 12.20 4.54 -9.00
N ASP A 370 11.47 4.71 -10.11
CA ASP A 370 11.63 3.91 -11.32
C ASP A 370 12.67 4.50 -12.28
N SER A 371 13.10 5.74 -12.05
CA SER A 371 13.99 6.46 -12.97
C SER A 371 15.29 5.72 -13.31
N PRO A 372 15.99 5.03 -12.39
CA PRO A 372 17.21 4.29 -12.74
C PRO A 372 16.89 3.09 -13.65
N ALA A 373 15.84 2.34 -13.32
CA ALA A 373 15.41 1.16 -14.08
C ALA A 373 14.88 1.55 -15.47
N LEU A 374 14.06 2.60 -15.57
CA LEU A 374 13.57 3.16 -16.83
C LEU A 374 14.69 3.61 -17.76
N LYS A 375 15.79 4.11 -17.18
CA LYS A 375 16.94 4.58 -17.96
C LYS A 375 17.85 3.43 -18.43
N GLN A 376 17.94 2.36 -17.65
CA GLN A 376 18.75 1.18 -17.97
C GLN A 376 18.06 0.22 -18.94
N ALA A 377 16.73 0.16 -18.90
CA ALA A 377 15.93 -0.67 -19.80
C ALA A 377 16.22 -0.37 -21.28
N ASP A 378 16.11 -1.39 -22.13
CA ASP A 378 16.18 -1.22 -23.58
C ASP A 378 15.05 -0.30 -24.06
N ILE A 379 13.89 -0.38 -23.39
CA ILE A 379 12.81 0.60 -23.54
C ILE A 379 12.18 0.96 -22.19
N GLY A 380 12.24 2.25 -21.86
CA GLY A 380 11.56 2.82 -20.68
C GLY A 380 10.21 3.42 -21.05
N MET A 381 9.14 2.94 -20.43
CA MET A 381 7.77 3.41 -20.60
C MET A 381 7.31 4.14 -19.33
N TYR A 382 7.14 5.46 -19.45
CA TYR A 382 6.71 6.30 -18.34
C TYR A 382 5.22 6.63 -18.41
N MET A 383 4.52 6.45 -17.28
CA MET A 383 3.09 6.76 -17.15
C MET A 383 2.89 8.23 -16.77
N CYS A 384 2.44 9.06 -17.72
CA CYS A 384 1.98 10.42 -17.40
C CYS A 384 0.60 10.37 -16.73
N VAL A 385 0.43 11.15 -15.66
CA VAL A 385 -0.84 11.30 -14.93
C VAL A 385 -1.94 11.70 -15.91
N TYR A 386 -3.08 10.97 -15.87
CA TYR A 386 -4.37 11.20 -16.56
C TYR A 386 -4.75 10.42 -17.83
N ILE A 387 -3.99 9.46 -18.36
CA ILE A 387 -4.43 8.75 -19.58
C ILE A 387 -4.36 7.22 -19.44
N VAL A 388 -5.35 6.56 -20.04
CA VAL A 388 -5.56 5.10 -20.18
C VAL A 388 -4.39 4.46 -20.94
N PHE A 389 -3.18 4.50 -20.40
CA PHE A 389 -1.94 4.24 -21.16
C PHE A 389 -1.55 2.76 -21.19
N PHE A 390 -1.79 2.02 -20.10
CA PHE A 390 -1.35 0.62 -19.97
C PHE A 390 -1.99 -0.31 -21.01
N SER A 391 -3.28 -0.08 -21.32
CA SER A 391 -4.02 -0.81 -22.35
C SER A 391 -3.41 -0.59 -23.74
N LEU A 392 -3.21 0.68 -24.12
CA LEU A 392 -2.93 1.05 -25.50
C LEU A 392 -1.52 0.68 -25.94
N VAL A 393 -0.53 0.69 -25.04
CA VAL A 393 0.83 0.25 -25.40
C VAL A 393 0.91 -1.27 -25.50
N MET A 394 0.29 -2.01 -24.57
CA MET A 394 0.27 -3.47 -24.62
C MET A 394 -0.62 -4.02 -25.76
N LEU A 395 -1.72 -3.35 -26.09
CA LEU A 395 -2.51 -3.66 -27.29
C LEU A 395 -1.78 -3.30 -28.58
N SER A 396 -1.00 -2.22 -28.60
CA SER A 396 -0.13 -1.92 -29.75
C SER A 396 0.97 -2.97 -29.90
N LEU A 397 1.42 -3.57 -28.79
CA LEU A 397 2.39 -4.67 -28.76
C LEU A 397 1.87 -5.92 -29.50
N VAL A 398 0.60 -6.30 -29.26
CA VAL A 398 -0.03 -7.45 -29.94
C VAL A 398 -0.44 -7.14 -31.38
N GLU A 399 -0.68 -5.87 -31.74
CA GLU A 399 -0.97 -5.51 -33.13
C GLU A 399 0.29 -5.33 -34.00
N ILE A 400 1.46 -5.16 -33.39
CA ILE A 400 2.75 -5.00 -34.08
C ILE A 400 3.44 -6.35 -34.30
N ILE A 401 3.25 -7.32 -33.40
CA ILE A 401 3.63 -8.73 -33.56
C ILE A 401 2.59 -9.43 -34.44
#